data_AF-A0A7Y3AD95-F1
#
_entry.id   AF-A0A7Y3AD95-F1
#
_cell.length_a   1.000
_cell.length_b   1.000
_cell.length_c   1.000
_cell.angle_alpha   90.00
_cell.angle_beta   90.00
_cell.angle_gamma   90.00
#
_symmetry.space_group_name_H-M   'P 1'
#
loop_
_entity.id
_entity.type
_entity.pdbx_description
1 polymer ?
#
loop_
_entity_poly.entity_id
_entity_poly.type
_entity_poly.pdbx_seq_one_letter_code
_entity_poly.pdbx_strand_id
1 'polypeptide(L)'
;MDEMQLALFVIASFIIIITPGQDLLLVMSRAVTQGSRAGIITASGVSIGLIGHSVLTAFGLGALLLASKSIFTILKFVGAGYLFYLGIRLITSKSHRLDLKSSQKVSPRKLFFTGAFSNISNPNITIFYFAFLPQFIPGNAENPTLQLLILGLFFAFLTFLVKGPVGYFAGILSLWLRSNPKILKWIDRTSGTVLIGLGIKLVFEQPP
;
A
#
# COMPACT_ATOMS: atom_id res chain seq x y z
N MET A 1 -12.94 -15.49 9.98
CA MET A 1 -13.12 -14.04 9.76
C MET A 1 -14.58 -13.84 9.45
N ASP A 2 -15.28 -13.02 10.23
CA ASP A 2 -16.68 -12.70 9.95
C ASP A 2 -16.79 -11.71 8.77
N GLU A 3 -18.01 -11.53 8.25
CA GLU A 3 -18.26 -10.65 7.09
C GLU A 3 -17.89 -9.18 7.38
N MET A 4 -18.09 -8.74 8.62
CA MET A 4 -17.78 -7.37 9.04
C MET A 4 -16.26 -7.11 9.01
N GLN A 5 -15.46 -8.03 9.53
CA GLN A 5 -14.00 -7.94 9.55
C GLN A 5 -13.42 -7.99 8.14
N LEU A 6 -14.00 -8.80 7.25
CA LEU A 6 -13.64 -8.80 5.82
C LEU A 6 -13.97 -7.46 5.16
N ALA A 7 -15.17 -6.91 5.39
CA ALA A 7 -15.56 -5.62 4.84
C ALA A 7 -14.63 -4.48 5.33
N LEU A 8 -14.31 -4.47 6.63
CA LEU A 8 -13.35 -3.52 7.21
C LEU A 8 -11.96 -3.68 6.59
N PHE A 9 -11.48 -4.91 6.39
CA PHE A 9 -10.22 -5.18 5.72
C PHE A 9 -10.20 -4.60 4.30
N VAL A 10 -11.25 -4.85 3.51
CA VAL A 10 -11.35 -4.36 2.13
C VAL A 10 -11.39 -2.83 2.09
N ILE A 11 -12.20 -2.19 2.93
CA ILE A 11 -12.32 -0.73 3.00
C ILE A 11 -10.98 -0.10 3.39
N ALA A 12 -10.34 -0.60 4.45
CA ALA A 12 -9.05 -0.09 4.89
C ALA A 12 -7.96 -0.32 3.84
N SER A 13 -7.95 -1.50 3.20
CA SER A 13 -7.03 -1.80 2.10
C SER A 13 -7.22 -0.83 0.94
N PHE A 14 -8.45 -0.58 0.50
CA PHE A 14 -8.74 0.32 -0.60
C PHE A 14 -8.24 1.75 -0.33
N ILE A 15 -8.54 2.27 0.86
CA ILE A 15 -8.06 3.58 1.34
C ILE A 15 -6.53 3.68 1.28
N ILE A 16 -5.85 2.63 1.72
CA ILE A 16 -4.38 2.63 1.81
C ILE A 16 -3.76 2.48 0.42
N ILE A 17 -4.35 1.67 -0.43
CA ILE A 17 -3.88 1.44 -1.80
C ILE A 17 -4.02 2.71 -2.65
N ILE A 18 -5.12 3.44 -2.50
CA ILE A 18 -5.35 4.70 -3.23
C ILE A 18 -4.54 5.87 -2.66
N THR A 19 -4.01 5.72 -1.44
CA THR A 19 -3.11 6.70 -0.85
C THR A 19 -1.84 6.84 -1.69
N PRO A 20 -1.51 8.05 -2.19
CA PRO A 20 -0.35 8.26 -3.03
C PRO A 20 0.94 8.07 -2.22
N GLY A 21 1.48 6.87 -2.31
CA GLY A 21 2.83 6.54 -1.88
C GLY A 21 3.81 6.47 -3.07
N GLN A 22 5.05 6.09 -2.77
CA GLN A 22 6.11 5.89 -3.77
C GLN A 22 5.65 5.00 -4.93
N ASP A 23 4.93 3.93 -4.63
CA ASP A 23 4.45 2.98 -5.64
C ASP A 23 3.40 3.57 -6.60
N LEU A 24 2.42 4.30 -6.07
CA LEU A 24 1.36 4.90 -6.89
C LEU A 24 1.94 5.99 -7.79
N LEU A 25 2.86 6.79 -7.25
CA LEU A 25 3.59 7.82 -7.99
C LEU A 25 4.47 7.22 -9.09
N LEU A 26 5.13 6.08 -8.83
CA LEU A 26 5.89 5.36 -9.84
C LEU A 26 4.97 4.86 -10.97
N VAL A 27 3.83 4.24 -10.63
CA VAL A 27 2.82 3.79 -11.61
C VAL A 27 2.32 4.96 -12.46
N MET A 28 1.96 6.07 -11.82
CA MET A 28 1.49 7.27 -12.52
C MET A 28 2.58 7.91 -13.38
N SER A 29 3.83 8.00 -12.90
CA SER A 29 4.96 8.53 -13.68
C SER A 29 5.18 7.69 -14.95
N ARG A 30 5.21 6.37 -14.83
CA ARG A 30 5.36 5.46 -15.99
C ARG A 30 4.17 5.55 -16.94
N ALA A 31 2.96 5.64 -16.42
CA ALA A 31 1.76 5.84 -17.21
C ALA A 31 1.79 7.15 -18.00
N VAL A 32 2.10 8.27 -17.34
CA VAL A 32 2.11 9.61 -17.95
C VAL A 32 3.25 9.77 -18.96
N THR A 33 4.40 9.13 -18.73
CA THR A 33 5.58 9.24 -19.60
C THR A 33 5.61 8.23 -20.76
N GLN A 34 5.06 7.03 -20.56
CA GLN A 34 5.22 5.90 -21.50
C GLN A 34 3.89 5.23 -21.88
N GLY A 35 2.76 5.78 -21.45
CA GLY A 35 1.42 5.35 -21.80
C GLY A 35 0.79 4.35 -20.81
N SER A 36 -0.51 4.12 -20.97
CA SER A 36 -1.34 3.29 -20.07
C SER A 36 -0.80 1.89 -19.84
N ARG A 37 -0.25 1.26 -20.90
CA ARG A 37 0.36 -0.07 -20.82
C ARG A 37 1.55 -0.08 -19.85
N ALA A 38 2.36 0.97 -19.85
CA ALA A 38 3.49 1.08 -18.92
C ALA A 38 3.02 1.23 -17.47
N GLY A 39 1.94 1.97 -17.25
CA GLY A 39 1.27 2.08 -15.95
C GLY A 39 0.80 0.72 -15.42
N ILE A 40 0.03 -0.03 -16.22
CA ILE A 40 -0.49 -1.35 -15.84
C ILE A 40 0.65 -2.32 -15.51
N ILE A 41 1.67 -2.42 -16.36
CA ILE A 41 2.81 -3.34 -16.14
C ILE A 41 3.57 -2.99 -14.86
N THR A 42 3.75 -1.70 -14.60
CA THR A 42 4.40 -1.23 -13.36
C THR A 42 3.54 -1.57 -12.15
N ALA A 43 2.21 -1.42 -12.25
CA ALA A 43 1.27 -1.78 -11.18
C ALA A 43 1.28 -3.29 -10.90
N SER A 44 1.33 -4.13 -11.94
CA SER A 44 1.52 -5.59 -11.78
C SER A 44 2.81 -5.90 -11.03
N GLY A 45 3.92 -5.22 -11.39
CA GLY A 45 5.19 -5.37 -10.69
C GLY A 45 5.08 -5.03 -9.21
N VAL A 46 4.50 -3.87 -8.88
CA VAL A 46 4.24 -3.44 -7.49
C VAL A 46 3.43 -4.49 -6.73
N SER A 47 2.35 -5.01 -7.32
CA SER A 47 1.53 -6.05 -6.71
C SER A 47 2.28 -7.36 -6.47
N ILE A 48 3.16 -7.77 -7.37
CA ILE A 48 4.00 -8.95 -7.15
C ILE A 48 5.04 -8.69 -6.06
N GLY A 49 5.58 -7.47 -5.97
CA GLY A 49 6.47 -7.06 -4.87
C GLY A 49 5.82 -7.23 -3.49
N LEU A 50 4.51 -6.96 -3.39
CA LEU A 50 3.75 -7.11 -2.14
C LEU A 50 3.70 -8.55 -1.65
N ILE A 51 3.79 -9.54 -2.54
CA ILE A 51 3.84 -10.96 -2.14
C ILE A 51 5.09 -11.22 -1.30
N GLY A 52 6.22 -10.56 -1.59
CA GLY A 52 7.43 -10.64 -0.78
C GLY A 52 7.20 -10.13 0.65
N HIS A 53 6.50 -9.02 0.81
CA HIS A 53 6.11 -8.51 2.13
C HIS A 53 5.11 -9.43 2.83
N SER A 54 4.16 -10.04 2.10
CA SER A 54 3.24 -11.04 2.65
C SER A 54 3.97 -12.24 3.24
N VAL A 55 4.97 -12.77 2.51
CA VAL A 55 5.81 -13.87 2.99
C VAL A 55 6.62 -13.43 4.22
N LEU A 56 7.29 -12.29 4.13
CA LEU A 56 8.08 -11.76 5.25
C LEU A 56 7.23 -11.56 6.52
N THR A 57 6.01 -11.07 6.36
CA THR A 57 5.07 -10.85 7.47
C THR A 57 4.54 -12.17 8.00
N ALA A 58 4.05 -13.05 7.13
CA ALA A 58 3.50 -14.34 7.54
C ALA A 58 4.52 -15.16 8.33
N PHE A 59 5.74 -15.31 7.81
CA PHE A 59 6.76 -16.14 8.46
C PHE A 59 7.53 -15.40 9.56
N GLY A 60 7.76 -14.10 9.41
CA GLY A 60 8.48 -13.30 10.42
C GLY A 60 7.62 -12.98 11.66
N LEU A 61 6.35 -12.65 11.47
CA LEU A 61 5.44 -12.31 12.57
C LEU A 61 4.52 -13.46 12.98
N GLY A 62 4.18 -14.40 12.11
CA GLY A 62 3.28 -15.52 12.46
C GLY A 62 3.80 -16.34 13.65
N ALA A 63 5.11 -16.60 13.70
CA ALA A 63 5.75 -17.27 14.83
C ALA A 63 5.75 -16.42 16.12
N LEU A 64 5.93 -15.10 16.01
CA LEU A 64 5.93 -14.18 17.15
C LEU A 64 4.53 -13.99 17.75
N LEU A 65 3.49 -13.98 16.91
CA LEU A 65 2.10 -13.84 17.34
C LEU A 65 1.59 -15.09 18.07
N LEU A 66 2.08 -16.28 17.71
CA LEU A 66 1.82 -17.51 18.47
C LEU A 66 2.46 -17.48 19.87
N ALA A 67 3.52 -16.68 20.05
CA ALA A 67 4.31 -16.68 21.28
C ALA A 67 3.86 -15.65 22.32
N SER A 68 3.26 -14.51 21.93
CA SER A 68 2.95 -13.45 22.92
C SER A 68 1.82 -12.48 22.52
N LYS A 69 0.84 -12.38 23.42
CA LYS A 69 -0.25 -11.39 23.40
C LYS A 69 0.24 -9.94 23.56
N SER A 70 1.36 -9.74 24.27
CA SER A 70 1.99 -8.43 24.44
C SER A 70 2.59 -7.91 23.13
N ILE A 71 3.13 -8.81 22.29
CA ILE A 71 3.67 -8.44 20.97
C ILE A 71 2.57 -7.90 20.07
N PHE A 72 1.38 -8.52 20.07
CA PHE A 72 0.22 -8.01 19.32
C PHE A 72 -0.11 -6.56 19.72
N THR A 73 -0.14 -6.29 21.03
CA THR A 73 -0.47 -4.95 21.56
C THR A 73 0.59 -3.91 21.19
N ILE A 74 1.88 -4.26 21.27
CA ILE A 74 2.98 -3.37 20.85
C ILE A 74 2.85 -3.04 19.36
N LEU A 75 2.63 -4.06 18.52
CA LEU A 75 2.53 -3.91 17.08
C LEU A 75 1.34 -3.04 16.67
N LYS A 76 0.22 -3.17 17.39
CA LYS A 76 -0.96 -2.31 17.25
C LYS A 76 -0.60 -0.83 17.48
N PHE A 77 0.07 -0.49 18.58
CA PHE A 77 0.45 0.90 18.87
C PHE A 77 1.54 1.44 17.93
N VAL A 78 2.51 0.61 17.55
CA VAL A 78 3.52 0.95 16.52
C VAL A 78 2.83 1.24 15.19
N GLY A 79 1.87 0.41 14.82
CA GLY A 79 1.04 0.60 13.63
C GLY A 79 0.27 1.90 13.63
N ALA A 80 -0.37 2.24 14.75
CA ALA A 80 -1.10 3.50 14.89
C ALA A 80 -0.16 4.70 14.77
N GLY A 81 0.96 4.69 15.49
CA GLY A 81 1.99 5.73 15.40
C GLY A 81 2.52 5.90 13.98
N TYR A 82 2.69 4.79 13.26
CA TYR A 82 3.17 4.81 11.90
C TYR A 82 2.14 5.36 10.89
N LEU A 83 0.85 5.03 11.06
CA LEU A 83 -0.25 5.64 10.29
C LEU A 83 -0.33 7.15 10.52
N PHE A 84 -0.17 7.61 11.78
CA PHE A 84 -0.08 9.04 12.09
C PHE A 84 1.10 9.70 11.39
N TYR A 85 2.30 9.10 11.50
CA TYR A 85 3.50 9.59 10.83
C TYR A 85 3.31 9.72 9.31
N LEU A 86 2.81 8.66 8.65
CA LEU A 86 2.53 8.69 7.22
C LEU A 86 1.49 9.76 6.86
N GLY A 87 0.42 9.85 7.63
CA GLY A 87 -0.64 10.84 7.42
C GLY A 87 -0.11 12.27 7.52
N ILE A 88 0.64 12.58 8.58
CA ILE A 88 1.29 13.89 8.78
C ILE A 88 2.28 14.16 7.65
N ARG A 89 3.11 13.19 7.28
CA ARG A 89 4.10 13.34 6.20
C ARG A 89 3.42 13.66 4.87
N LEU A 90 2.32 13.02 4.53
CA LEU A 90 1.57 13.31 3.30
C LEU A 90 0.96 14.73 3.32
N ILE A 91 0.41 15.16 4.45
CA ILE A 91 -0.15 16.52 4.61
C ILE A 91 0.94 17.60 4.54
N THR A 92 2.12 17.32 5.12
CA THR A 92 3.22 18.29 5.29
C THR A 92 4.27 18.26 4.18
N SER A 93 4.32 17.21 3.34
CA SER A 93 5.32 17.12 2.29
C SER A 93 5.16 18.23 1.24
N LYS A 94 6.29 18.81 0.82
CA LYS A 94 6.33 19.67 -0.37
C LYS A 94 6.13 18.76 -1.58
N SER A 95 4.89 18.68 -2.08
CA SER A 95 4.45 18.07 -3.35
C SER A 95 5.42 17.05 -3.94
N HIS A 96 5.08 15.76 -3.87
CA HIS A 96 5.76 14.76 -4.66
C HIS A 96 5.63 15.13 -6.15
N ARG A 97 6.73 15.55 -6.75
CA ARG A 97 6.79 15.82 -8.19
C ARG A 97 6.83 14.46 -8.87
N LEU A 98 5.86 14.20 -9.76
CA LEU A 98 6.01 13.11 -10.72
C LEU A 98 7.34 13.33 -11.45
N ASP A 99 8.23 12.34 -11.42
CA ASP A 99 9.42 12.39 -12.24
C ASP A 99 9.00 12.14 -13.69
N LEU A 100 8.85 13.23 -14.44
CA LEU A 100 8.44 13.23 -15.84
C LEU A 100 9.63 13.28 -16.80
N LYS A 101 10.89 13.24 -16.30
CA LYS A 101 12.10 13.47 -17.11
C LYS A 101 12.48 12.30 -18.04
N SER A 102 11.82 11.16 -17.94
CA SER A 102 12.13 9.96 -18.72
C SER A 102 11.48 10.00 -20.12
N SER A 103 12.23 10.40 -21.16
CA SER A 103 11.81 10.32 -22.57
C SER A 103 12.10 8.96 -23.24
N GLN A 104 12.97 8.13 -22.67
CA GLN A 104 13.28 6.82 -23.23
C GLN A 104 12.20 5.78 -22.86
N LYS A 105 11.66 5.11 -23.89
CA LYS A 105 10.78 3.96 -23.72
C LYS A 105 11.53 2.84 -23.00
N VAL A 106 11.04 2.45 -21.83
CA VAL A 106 11.59 1.36 -21.03
C VAL A 106 10.89 0.06 -21.44
N SER A 107 11.64 -1.05 -21.48
CA SER A 107 11.05 -2.34 -21.85
C SER A 107 10.00 -2.81 -20.82
N PRO A 108 8.93 -3.52 -21.26
CA PRO A 108 7.92 -4.10 -20.37
C PRO A 108 8.51 -4.86 -19.17
N ARG A 109 9.53 -5.69 -19.42
CA ARG A 109 10.22 -6.44 -18.38
C ARG A 109 10.86 -5.52 -17.34
N LYS A 110 11.56 -4.47 -17.78
CA LYS A 110 12.20 -3.53 -16.86
C LYS A 110 11.17 -2.72 -16.07
N LEU A 111 10.02 -2.35 -16.66
CA LEU A 111 8.92 -1.69 -15.93
C LEU A 111 8.37 -2.58 -14.81
N PHE A 112 8.10 -3.86 -15.11
CA PHE A 112 7.62 -4.83 -14.12
C PHE A 112 8.60 -4.97 -12.96
N PHE A 113 9.87 -5.27 -13.25
CA PHE A 113 10.87 -5.44 -12.19
C PHE A 113 11.16 -4.14 -11.44
N THR A 114 11.11 -2.97 -12.11
CA THR A 114 11.23 -1.68 -11.41
C THR A 114 10.09 -1.49 -10.41
N GLY A 115 8.85 -1.83 -10.78
CA GLY A 115 7.70 -1.81 -9.86
C GLY A 115 7.88 -2.78 -8.69
N ALA A 116 8.26 -4.03 -8.97
CA ALA A 116 8.46 -5.06 -7.95
C ALA A 116 9.58 -4.69 -6.96
N PHE A 117 10.76 -4.32 -7.45
CA PHE A 117 11.88 -3.92 -6.59
C PHE A 117 11.61 -2.64 -5.83
N SER A 118 10.94 -1.65 -6.45
CA SER A 118 10.54 -0.44 -5.75
C SER A 118 9.64 -0.75 -4.57
N ASN A 119 8.67 -1.66 -4.74
CA ASN A 119 7.77 -2.04 -3.66
C ASN A 119 8.48 -2.89 -2.60
N ILE A 120 9.23 -3.93 -2.98
CA ILE A 120 9.98 -4.78 -2.04
C ILE A 120 10.95 -3.95 -1.18
N SER A 121 11.62 -2.97 -1.79
CA SER A 121 12.59 -2.11 -1.10
C SER A 121 11.93 -0.97 -0.31
N ASN A 122 10.60 -0.89 -0.28
CA ASN A 122 9.88 0.18 0.38
C ASN A 122 9.66 -0.16 1.86
N PRO A 123 10.47 0.38 2.80
CA PRO A 123 10.34 0.06 4.23
C PRO A 123 8.97 0.49 4.78
N ASN A 124 8.33 1.46 4.11
CA ASN A 124 7.02 1.93 4.53
C ASN A 124 5.95 0.85 4.40
N ILE A 125 6.06 0.01 3.37
CA ILE A 125 5.13 -1.08 3.09
C ILE A 125 5.38 -2.24 4.05
N THR A 126 6.64 -2.57 4.33
CA THR A 126 7.00 -3.60 5.32
C THR A 126 6.43 -3.26 6.70
N ILE A 127 6.70 -2.05 7.20
CA ILE A 127 6.20 -1.61 8.51
C ILE A 127 4.68 -1.61 8.53
N PHE A 128 4.06 -1.18 7.43
CA PHE A 128 2.60 -1.22 7.28
C PHE A 128 2.05 -2.65 7.35
N TYR A 129 2.61 -3.59 6.57
CA TYR A 129 2.17 -4.98 6.57
C TYR A 129 2.26 -5.60 7.96
N PHE A 130 3.37 -5.33 8.66
CA PHE A 130 3.62 -5.80 10.01
C PHE A 130 2.61 -5.22 11.00
N ALA A 131 2.29 -3.94 10.87
CA ALA A 131 1.30 -3.29 11.70
C ALA A 131 -0.13 -3.74 11.42
N PHE A 132 -0.51 -3.82 10.15
CA PHE A 132 -1.90 -3.86 9.68
C PHE A 132 -2.45 -5.26 9.54
N LEU A 133 -1.73 -6.17 8.87
CA LEU A 133 -2.26 -7.51 8.57
C LEU A 133 -2.62 -8.32 9.83
N PRO A 134 -1.81 -8.31 10.91
CA PRO A 134 -2.14 -9.05 12.13
C PRO A 134 -3.47 -8.67 12.76
N GLN A 135 -3.95 -7.43 12.56
CA GLN A 135 -5.18 -6.93 13.16
C GLN A 135 -6.44 -7.63 12.63
N PHE A 136 -6.34 -8.29 11.48
CA PHE A 136 -7.44 -9.00 10.84
C PHE A 136 -7.38 -10.51 11.09
N ILE A 137 -6.41 -10.98 11.89
CA ILE A 137 -6.36 -12.36 12.35
C ILE A 137 -7.26 -12.48 13.60
N PRO A 138 -8.23 -13.41 13.61
CA PRO A 138 -8.98 -13.75 14.82
C PRO A 138 -8.05 -14.26 15.94
N GLY A 139 -8.29 -13.87 17.19
CA GLY A 139 -7.46 -14.29 18.33
C GLY A 139 -7.41 -15.81 18.57
N ASN A 140 -8.36 -16.56 18.02
CA ASN A 140 -8.44 -18.02 18.08
C ASN A 140 -8.02 -18.70 16.76
N ALA A 141 -7.30 -18.01 15.88
CA ALA A 141 -6.84 -18.58 14.62
C ALA A 141 -5.90 -19.78 14.84
N GLU A 142 -6.29 -20.95 14.32
CA GLU A 142 -5.46 -22.18 14.39
C GLU A 142 -4.13 -22.03 13.65
N ASN A 143 -4.11 -21.27 12.55
CA ASN A 143 -2.91 -21.03 11.74
C ASN A 143 -2.79 -19.55 11.33
N PRO A 144 -2.23 -18.69 12.20
CA PRO A 144 -2.09 -17.25 11.94
C PRO A 144 -1.14 -16.96 10.77
N THR A 145 -0.11 -17.77 10.58
CA THR A 145 0.84 -17.67 9.45
C THR A 145 0.12 -17.80 8.10
N LEU A 146 -0.71 -18.84 7.95
CA LEU A 146 -1.46 -19.06 6.70
C LEU A 146 -2.47 -17.94 6.45
N GLN A 147 -3.16 -17.47 7.50
CA GLN A 147 -4.12 -16.36 7.37
C GLN A 147 -3.43 -15.05 6.97
N LEU A 148 -2.26 -14.73 7.54
CA LEU A 148 -1.44 -13.58 7.11
C LEU A 148 -1.06 -13.67 5.63
N LEU A 149 -0.69 -14.88 5.18
CA LEU A 149 -0.33 -15.09 3.78
C LEU A 149 -1.53 -14.85 2.86
N ILE A 150 -2.70 -15.41 3.21
CA ILE A 150 -3.94 -15.22 2.45
C ILE A 150 -4.34 -13.75 2.39
N LEU A 151 -4.37 -13.05 3.54
CA LEU A 151 -4.71 -11.64 3.61
C LEU A 151 -3.71 -10.78 2.82
N GLY A 152 -2.42 -11.08 2.92
CA GLY A 152 -1.38 -10.38 2.17
C GLY A 152 -1.48 -10.59 0.65
N LEU A 153 -1.80 -11.82 0.20
CA LEU A 153 -2.08 -12.11 -1.21
C LEU A 153 -3.34 -11.39 -1.70
N PHE A 154 -4.39 -11.36 -0.88
CA PHE A 154 -5.62 -10.65 -1.20
C PHE A 154 -5.38 -9.13 -1.29
N PHE A 155 -4.56 -8.56 -0.39
CA PHE A 155 -4.12 -7.17 -0.47
C PHE A 155 -3.33 -6.88 -1.75
N ALA A 156 -2.42 -7.78 -2.15
CA ALA A 156 -1.65 -7.65 -3.39
C ALA A 156 -2.56 -7.66 -4.63
N PHE A 157 -3.58 -8.51 -4.63
CA PHE A 157 -4.61 -8.58 -5.67
C PHE A 157 -5.45 -7.30 -5.72
N LEU A 158 -5.99 -6.83 -4.59
CA LEU A 158 -6.69 -5.55 -4.50
C LEU A 158 -5.81 -4.39 -4.97
N THR A 159 -4.51 -4.43 -4.65
CA THR A 159 -3.55 -3.42 -5.11
C THR A 159 -3.50 -3.35 -6.63
N PHE A 160 -3.52 -4.50 -7.32
CA PHE A 160 -3.55 -4.51 -8.77
C PHE A 160 -4.87 -3.97 -9.32
N LEU A 161 -5.99 -4.37 -8.72
CA LEU A 161 -7.33 -3.92 -9.13
C LEU A 161 -7.54 -2.42 -8.97
N VAL A 162 -6.83 -1.76 -8.05
CA VAL A 162 -6.90 -0.29 -7.89
C VAL A 162 -5.81 0.41 -8.69
N LYS A 163 -4.55 0.00 -8.57
CA LYS A 163 -3.42 0.69 -9.23
C LYS A 163 -3.37 0.45 -10.74
N GLY A 164 -3.89 -0.69 -11.22
CA GLY A 164 -4.01 -0.99 -12.64
C GLY A 164 -4.87 0.03 -13.37
N PRO A 165 -6.14 0.25 -12.97
CA PRO A 165 -6.98 1.32 -13.50
C PRO A 165 -6.37 2.72 -13.35
N VAL A 166 -5.77 3.04 -12.19
CA VAL A 166 -5.09 4.34 -12.03
C VAL A 166 -3.97 4.51 -13.06
N GLY A 167 -3.13 3.49 -13.26
CA GLY A 167 -2.09 3.49 -14.28
C GLY A 167 -2.65 3.57 -15.70
N TYR A 168 -3.78 2.93 -15.97
CA TYR A 168 -4.46 3.01 -17.26
C TYR A 168 -4.95 4.43 -17.56
N PHE A 169 -5.74 5.02 -16.65
CA PHE A 169 -6.31 6.36 -16.83
C PHE A 169 -5.25 7.45 -16.77
N ALA A 170 -4.19 7.31 -15.96
CA ALA A 170 -3.09 8.27 -15.95
C ALA A 170 -2.34 8.35 -17.29
N GLY A 171 -2.31 7.24 -18.05
CA GLY A 171 -1.77 7.24 -19.41
C GLY A 171 -2.67 7.98 -20.41
N ILE A 172 -3.99 7.74 -20.33
CA ILE A 172 -4.99 8.40 -21.17
C ILE A 172 -5.02 9.92 -20.90
N LEU A 173 -5.05 10.29 -19.63
CA LEU A 173 -5.14 11.68 -19.16
C LEU A 173 -3.77 12.35 -18.99
N SER A 174 -2.73 11.80 -19.62
CA SER A 174 -1.35 12.22 -19.43
C SER A 174 -1.12 13.70 -19.75
N LEU A 175 -1.74 14.23 -20.82
CA LEU A 175 -1.66 15.65 -21.18
C LEU A 175 -2.31 16.55 -20.13
N TRP A 176 -3.49 16.18 -19.64
CA TRP A 176 -4.21 16.95 -18.61
C TRP A 176 -3.49 16.93 -17.26
N LEU A 177 -2.94 15.78 -16.86
CA LEU A 177 -2.15 15.63 -15.63
C LEU A 177 -0.85 16.44 -15.68
N ARG A 178 -0.17 16.48 -16.83
CA ARG A 178 1.03 17.31 -17.03
C ARG A 178 0.74 18.81 -16.86
N SER A 179 -0.44 19.25 -17.28
CA SER A 179 -0.87 20.66 -17.19
C SER A 179 -1.41 21.07 -15.82
N ASN A 180 -1.67 20.12 -14.91
CA ASN A 180 -2.34 20.37 -13.63
C ASN A 180 -1.58 19.77 -12.41
N PRO A 181 -0.39 20.30 -12.07
CA PRO A 181 0.43 19.78 -10.97
C PRO A 181 -0.23 19.91 -9.58
N LYS A 182 -1.29 20.73 -9.45
CA LYS A 182 -2.05 20.91 -8.20
C LYS A 182 -2.86 19.67 -7.78
N ILE A 183 -3.19 18.77 -8.69
CA ILE A 183 -4.00 17.57 -8.41
C ILE A 183 -3.25 16.62 -7.49
N LEU A 184 -1.97 16.35 -7.77
CA LEU A 184 -1.11 15.50 -6.94
C LEU A 184 -1.07 15.98 -5.49
N LYS A 185 -1.04 17.30 -5.29
CA LYS A 185 -1.06 17.93 -3.96
C LYS A 185 -2.39 17.71 -3.21
N TRP A 186 -3.51 17.65 -3.92
CA TRP A 186 -4.81 17.35 -3.31
C TRP A 186 -4.94 15.88 -2.95
N ILE A 187 -4.46 14.97 -3.79
CA ILE A 187 -4.44 13.54 -3.49
C ILE A 187 -3.56 13.26 -2.26
N ASP A 188 -2.38 13.88 -2.15
CA ASP A 188 -1.51 13.75 -0.97
C ASP A 188 -2.25 14.16 0.32
N ARG A 189 -2.96 15.30 0.29
CA ARG A 189 -3.66 15.85 1.47
C ARG A 189 -4.85 15.01 1.90
N THR A 190 -5.69 14.57 0.97
CA THR A 190 -6.89 13.79 1.32
C THR A 190 -6.50 12.45 1.92
N SER A 191 -5.55 11.74 1.32
CA SER A 191 -5.07 10.47 1.83
C SER A 191 -4.34 10.59 3.17
N GLY A 192 -3.57 11.66 3.37
CA GLY A 192 -2.96 11.94 4.66
C GLY A 192 -3.99 12.07 5.79
N THR A 193 -5.11 12.76 5.54
CA THR A 193 -6.22 12.87 6.49
C THR A 193 -6.83 11.50 6.83
N VAL A 194 -7.02 10.64 5.82
CA VAL A 194 -7.63 9.32 6.08
C VAL A 194 -6.69 8.41 6.86
N LEU A 195 -5.38 8.43 6.60
CA LEU A 195 -4.41 7.66 7.39
C LEU A 195 -4.37 8.09 8.86
N ILE A 196 -4.48 9.40 9.13
CA ILE A 196 -4.65 9.90 10.50
C ILE A 196 -5.92 9.31 11.12
N GLY A 197 -7.04 9.31 10.41
CA GLY A 197 -8.29 8.70 10.88
C GLY A 197 -8.17 7.20 11.19
N LEU A 198 -7.49 6.42 10.33
CA LEU A 198 -7.21 5.01 10.59
C LEU A 198 -6.28 4.81 11.80
N GLY A 199 -5.27 5.68 11.97
CA GLY A 199 -4.42 5.69 13.16
C GLY A 199 -5.22 5.91 14.45
N ILE A 200 -6.18 6.84 14.45
CA ILE A 200 -7.10 7.08 15.57
C ILE A 200 -7.91 5.83 15.87
N LYS A 201 -8.58 5.25 14.86
CA LYS A 201 -9.38 4.02 15.03
C LYS A 201 -8.53 2.92 15.64
N LEU A 202 -7.31 2.75 15.13
CA LEU A 202 -6.39 1.72 15.59
C LEU A 202 -6.00 1.90 17.06
N VAL A 203 -5.79 3.12 17.56
CA VAL A 203 -5.52 3.35 19.00
C VAL A 203 -6.66 2.80 19.87
N PHE A 204 -7.91 3.01 19.46
CA PHE A 204 -9.11 2.66 20.24
C PHE A 204 -9.60 1.21 20.04
N GLU A 205 -9.04 0.47 19.09
CA GLU A 205 -9.42 -0.93 18.81
C GLU A 205 -8.96 -1.85 19.95
N GLN A 206 -9.83 -2.57 20.64
CA GLN A 206 -9.37 -3.39 21.77
C GLN A 206 -8.44 -4.53 21.29
N PRO A 207 -7.29 -4.76 21.95
CA PRO A 207 -6.47 -5.92 21.62
C PRO A 207 -7.26 -7.20 21.97
N PRO A 208 -7.19 -8.26 21.14
CA PRO A 208 -7.71 -9.58 21.49
C PRO A 208 -7.01 -10.08 22.75
#